data_AF-A0A7X7F9Z7-F1
#
_entry.id   AF-A0A7X7F9Z7-F1
#
_cell.length_a   1.000
_cell.length_b   1.000
_cell.length_c   1.000
_cell.angle_alpha   90.00
_cell.angle_beta   90.00
_cell.angle_gamma   90.00
#
_symmetry.space_group_name_H-M   'P 1'
#
loop_
_entity.id
_entity.type
_entity.pdbx_description
1 polymer ?
#
loop_
_entity_poly.entity_id
_entity_poly.type
_entity_poly.pdbx_seq_one_letter_code
_entity_poly.pdbx_strand_id
1 'polypeptide(L)'
;MFNAINDPVLAFVVIALVMLLSPLFATRLRVPDLVLLLVSGAVLGPNGLGLLERNAAMTLFGSVGMLYIMFLAGLEIDLNRFAQARGRSVAFGLLTFAVPQGVGTLVGFYVLGMNLPASLLLASMFASHTLLAYPIASRLGLARTEPVAVTVGATILTDTLALLVLAVIADLHRGVTLGPAFWFGIGGGMAALVALTWLGIPRMPPDDP
;
A
#
# COMPACT_ATOMS: atom_id res chain seq x y z
N MET A 1 -13.39 -12.75 28.54
CA MET A 1 -14.61 -13.54 28.30
C MET A 1 -15.69 -12.58 27.80
N PHE A 2 -15.53 -12.05 26.59
CA PHE A 2 -16.58 -11.33 25.88
C PHE A 2 -17.06 -12.26 24.76
N ASN A 3 -18.38 -12.44 24.62
CA ASN A 3 -18.92 -13.23 23.52
C ASN A 3 -18.82 -12.43 22.22
N ALA A 4 -18.42 -13.10 21.14
CA ALA A 4 -18.39 -12.52 19.81
C ALA A 4 -19.79 -12.06 19.38
N ILE A 5 -19.84 -10.89 18.72
CA ILE A 5 -21.08 -10.37 18.16
C ILE A 5 -21.38 -11.15 16.88
N ASN A 6 -22.30 -12.11 16.97
CA ASN A 6 -22.74 -12.92 15.83
C ASN A 6 -23.75 -12.21 14.92
N ASP A 7 -24.40 -11.15 15.42
CA ASP A 7 -25.36 -10.35 14.65
C ASP A 7 -24.61 -9.35 13.74
N PRO A 8 -24.71 -9.49 12.40
CA PRO A 8 -24.04 -8.59 11.46
C PRO A 8 -24.44 -7.12 11.63
N VAL A 9 -25.68 -6.85 12.05
CA VAL A 9 -26.18 -5.48 12.26
C VAL A 9 -25.45 -4.84 13.44
N LEU A 10 -25.33 -5.58 14.53
CA LEU A 10 -24.69 -5.08 15.75
C LEU A 10 -23.18 -4.90 15.55
N ALA A 11 -22.52 -5.79 14.79
CA ALA A 11 -21.14 -5.61 14.37
C ALA A 11 -20.96 -4.33 13.52
N PHE A 12 -21.87 -4.07 12.58
CA PHE A 12 -21.83 -2.86 11.76
C PHE A 12 -22.02 -1.59 12.60
N VAL A 13 -22.94 -1.60 13.58
CA VAL A 13 -23.14 -0.48 14.51
C VAL A 13 -21.87 -0.20 15.31
N VAL A 14 -21.19 -1.25 15.81
CA VAL A 14 -19.91 -1.08 16.53
C VAL A 14 -18.85 -0.47 15.62
N ILE A 15 -18.71 -0.97 14.38
CA ILE A 15 -17.76 -0.43 13.41
C ILE A 15 -18.07 1.05 13.09
N ALA A 16 -19.34 1.38 12.83
CA ALA A 16 -19.78 2.74 12.56
C ALA A 16 -19.53 3.67 13.75
N LEU A 17 -19.76 3.19 14.97
CA LEU A 17 -19.48 3.93 16.20
C LEU A 17 -17.98 4.20 16.36
N VAL A 18 -17.14 3.20 16.11
CA VAL A 18 -15.67 3.37 16.13
C VAL A 18 -15.22 4.35 15.05
N MET A 19 -15.75 4.25 13.84
CA MET A 19 -15.46 5.18 12.75
C MET A 19 -15.87 6.63 13.07
N LEU A 20 -16.98 6.80 13.79
CA LEU A 20 -17.46 8.11 14.22
C LEU A 20 -16.66 8.68 15.40
N LEU A 21 -16.35 7.85 16.40
CA LEU A 21 -15.65 8.26 17.61
C LEU A 21 -14.15 8.49 17.37
N SER A 22 -13.51 7.66 16.55
CA SER A 22 -12.07 7.75 16.25
C SER A 22 -11.60 9.17 15.90
N PRO A 23 -12.18 9.88 14.90
CA PRO A 23 -11.75 11.24 14.56
C PRO A 23 -11.99 12.25 15.70
N LEU A 24 -13.03 12.07 16.52
CA LEU A 24 -13.30 12.93 17.68
C LEU A 24 -12.21 12.79 18.75
N PHE A 25 -11.69 11.58 18.96
CA PHE A 25 -10.56 11.35 19.87
C PHE A 25 -9.22 11.72 19.23
N ALA A 26 -9.06 11.52 17.92
CA ALA A 26 -7.86 11.84 17.16
C ALA A 26 -7.47 13.31 17.32
N THR A 27 -8.46 14.21 17.21
CA THR A 27 -8.25 15.65 17.36
C THR A 27 -7.78 16.05 18.76
N ARG A 28 -8.28 15.40 19.82
CA ARG A 28 -7.78 15.64 21.20
C ARG A 28 -6.37 15.11 21.42
N LEU A 29 -6.07 13.95 20.85
CA LEU A 29 -4.78 13.27 21.01
C LEU A 29 -3.70 13.78 20.06
N ARG A 30 -4.06 14.63 19.07
CA ARG A 30 -3.18 15.14 18.01
C ARG A 30 -2.50 14.03 17.20
N VAL A 31 -3.21 12.93 16.99
CA VAL A 31 -2.76 11.80 16.16
C VAL A 31 -3.64 11.69 14.91
N PRO A 32 -3.15 11.10 13.80
CA PRO A 32 -3.99 10.80 12.65
C PRO A 32 -5.16 9.89 13.05
N ASP A 33 -6.35 10.18 12.52
CA ASP A 33 -7.58 9.40 12.71
C ASP A 33 -7.40 7.92 12.34
N LEU A 34 -6.63 7.65 11.29
CA LEU A 34 -6.33 6.30 10.80
C LEU A 34 -5.57 5.45 11.83
N VAL A 35 -4.72 6.05 12.66
CA VAL A 35 -4.00 5.32 13.72
C VAL A 35 -4.99 4.78 14.76
N LEU A 36 -5.94 5.62 15.20
CA LEU A 36 -6.96 5.21 16.16
C LEU A 36 -7.95 4.20 15.57
N LEU A 37 -8.28 4.31 14.29
CA LEU A 37 -9.07 3.31 13.56
C LEU A 37 -8.37 1.94 13.55
N LEU A 38 -7.07 1.90 13.24
CA LEU A 38 -6.28 0.67 13.25
C LEU A 38 -6.16 0.05 14.65
N VAL A 39 -5.85 0.87 15.66
CA VAL A 39 -5.76 0.40 17.05
C VAL A 39 -7.11 -0.12 17.54
N SER A 40 -8.21 0.58 17.25
CA SER A 40 -9.55 0.14 17.61
C SER A 40 -9.90 -1.19 16.93
N GLY A 41 -9.55 -1.35 15.65
CA GLY A 41 -9.72 -2.61 14.93
C GLY A 41 -8.89 -3.75 15.54
N ALA A 42 -7.64 -3.49 15.92
CA ALA A 42 -6.78 -4.48 16.58
C ALA A 42 -7.30 -4.89 17.96
N VAL A 43 -7.78 -3.93 18.74
CA VAL A 43 -8.35 -4.16 20.08
C VAL A 43 -9.70 -4.86 20.01
N LEU A 44 -10.59 -4.49 19.08
CA LEU A 44 -11.93 -5.07 18.96
C LEU A 44 -11.95 -6.38 18.16
N GLY A 45 -10.93 -6.60 17.33
CA GLY A 45 -10.80 -7.77 16.47
C GLY A 45 -10.52 -9.08 17.24
N PRO A 46 -10.36 -10.20 16.50
CA PRO A 46 -10.26 -11.54 17.08
C PRO A 46 -9.00 -11.73 17.95
N ASN A 47 -7.92 -11.00 17.66
CA ASN A 47 -6.67 -11.04 18.43
C ASN A 47 -6.67 -10.12 19.65
N GLY A 48 -7.72 -9.33 19.87
CA GLY A 48 -7.86 -8.42 21.02
C GLY A 48 -8.93 -8.91 21.98
N LEU A 49 -10.06 -8.19 22.01
CA LEU A 49 -11.24 -8.49 22.83
C LEU A 49 -12.14 -9.56 22.20
N GLY A 50 -11.97 -9.87 20.92
CA GLY A 50 -12.78 -10.88 20.21
C GLY A 50 -14.22 -10.45 19.96
N LEU A 51 -14.52 -9.15 19.98
CA LEU A 51 -15.88 -8.63 19.77
C LEU A 51 -16.29 -8.68 18.30
N LEU A 52 -15.33 -8.44 17.40
CA LEU A 52 -15.51 -8.48 15.95
C LEU A 52 -14.77 -9.69 15.37
N GLU A 53 -15.51 -10.70 14.95
CA GLU A 53 -14.95 -11.87 14.26
C GLU A 53 -14.70 -11.60 12.78
N ARG A 54 -13.70 -12.26 12.19
CA ARG A 54 -13.38 -12.08 10.77
C ARG A 54 -14.40 -12.83 9.90
N ASN A 55 -15.53 -12.20 9.65
CA ASN A 55 -16.63 -12.78 8.88
C ASN A 55 -16.59 -12.32 7.40
N ALA A 56 -17.29 -13.04 6.52
CA ALA A 56 -17.30 -12.75 5.08
C ALA A 56 -17.71 -11.31 4.76
N ALA A 57 -18.70 -10.77 5.48
CA ALA A 57 -19.13 -9.38 5.34
C ALA A 57 -18.01 -8.39 5.67
N MET A 58 -17.31 -8.55 6.80
CA MET A 58 -16.20 -7.66 7.18
C MET A 58 -15.05 -7.71 6.17
N THR A 59 -14.73 -8.90 5.66
CA THR A 59 -13.70 -9.05 4.64
C THR A 59 -14.11 -8.38 3.33
N LEU A 60 -15.38 -8.51 2.92
CA LEU A 60 -15.91 -7.86 1.73
C LEU A 60 -15.87 -6.33 1.86
N PHE A 61 -16.42 -5.77 2.93
CA PHE A 61 -16.44 -4.32 3.17
C PHE A 61 -15.02 -3.73 3.28
N GLY A 62 -14.10 -4.43 3.95
CA GLY A 62 -12.70 -4.02 4.04
C GLY A 62 -12.00 -3.96 2.68
N SER A 63 -12.18 -5.00 1.86
CA SER A 63 -11.61 -5.05 0.51
C SER A 63 -12.22 -3.99 -0.42
N VAL A 64 -13.55 -3.82 -0.39
CA VAL A 64 -14.25 -2.80 -1.18
C VAL A 64 -13.80 -1.39 -0.76
N GLY A 65 -13.72 -1.12 0.54
CA GLY A 65 -13.24 0.16 1.07
C GLY A 65 -11.80 0.46 0.65
N MET A 66 -10.91 -0.54 0.72
CA MET A 66 -9.52 -0.40 0.27
C MET A 66 -9.44 -0.06 -1.23
N LEU A 67 -10.14 -0.84 -2.07
CA LEU A 67 -10.18 -0.59 -3.52
C LEU A 67 -10.78 0.79 -3.85
N TYR A 68 -11.83 1.20 -3.13
CA TYR A 68 -12.45 2.51 -3.31
C TYR A 68 -11.47 3.67 -3.01
N ILE A 69 -10.72 3.59 -1.91
CA ILE A 69 -9.73 4.63 -1.57
C ILE A 69 -8.58 4.65 -2.57
N MET A 70 -8.09 3.48 -3.01
CA MET A 70 -7.06 3.41 -4.04
C MET A 70 -7.54 3.98 -5.38
N PHE A 71 -8.81 3.72 -5.74
CA PHE A 71 -9.42 4.29 -6.94
C PHE A 71 -9.57 5.81 -6.85
N LEU A 72 -10.04 6.32 -5.70
CA LEU A 72 -10.16 7.77 -5.47
C LEU A 72 -8.80 8.46 -5.56
N ALA A 73 -7.78 7.90 -4.92
CA ALA A 73 -6.40 8.39 -5.05
C ALA A 73 -5.95 8.38 -6.52
N GLY A 74 -6.27 7.32 -7.26
CA GLY A 74 -6.02 7.22 -8.70
C GLY A 74 -6.65 8.35 -9.53
N LEU A 75 -7.91 8.73 -9.22
CA LEU A 75 -8.64 9.79 -9.93
C LEU A 75 -8.13 11.19 -9.62
N GLU A 76 -7.60 11.44 -8.44
CA GLU A 76 -7.12 12.75 -8.03
C GLU A 76 -5.69 13.05 -8.55
N ILE A 77 -4.94 12.02 -8.97
CA ILE A 77 -3.55 12.16 -9.45
C ILE A 77 -3.46 12.93 -10.77
N ASP A 78 -2.61 13.97 -10.78
CA ASP A 78 -2.26 14.73 -11.97
C ASP A 78 -1.15 14.02 -12.76
N LEU A 79 -1.55 13.26 -13.78
CA LEU A 79 -0.65 12.48 -14.64
C LEU A 79 0.35 13.37 -15.42
N ASN A 80 -0.03 14.60 -15.78
CA ASN A 80 0.83 15.50 -16.53
C ASN A 80 2.00 15.99 -15.67
N ARG A 81 1.74 16.33 -14.40
CA ARG A 81 2.82 16.68 -13.46
C ARG A 81 3.69 15.48 -13.09
N PHE A 82 3.11 14.30 -12.96
CA PHE A 82 3.88 13.07 -12.79
C PHE A 82 4.84 12.85 -13.97
N ALA A 83 4.39 13.05 -15.21
CA ALA A 83 5.24 12.92 -16.39
C ALA A 83 6.41 13.92 -16.39
N GLN A 84 6.16 15.17 -15.97
CA GLN A 84 7.20 16.20 -15.84
C GLN A 84 8.20 15.89 -14.71
N ALA A 85 7.75 15.27 -13.62
CA ALA A 85 8.57 14.90 -12.47
C ALA A 85 9.20 13.49 -12.57
N ARG A 86 8.99 12.74 -13.66
CA ARG A 86 9.34 11.32 -13.80
C ARG A 86 10.77 10.98 -13.36
N GLY A 87 11.76 11.78 -13.77
CA GLY A 87 13.15 11.56 -13.39
C GLY A 87 13.38 11.66 -11.87
N ARG A 88 12.76 12.66 -11.24
CA ARG A 88 12.82 12.86 -9.77
C ARG A 88 12.06 11.76 -9.04
N SER A 89 10.88 11.36 -9.53
CA SER A 89 10.10 10.25 -8.98
C SER A 89 10.86 8.92 -9.00
N VAL A 90 11.58 8.63 -10.10
CA VAL A 90 12.40 7.41 -10.20
C VAL A 90 13.57 7.45 -9.22
N ALA A 91 14.32 8.55 -9.18
CA ALA A 91 15.44 8.69 -8.25
C ALA A 91 14.97 8.59 -6.79
N PHE A 92 13.89 9.29 -6.44
CA PHE A 92 13.31 9.27 -5.11
C PHE A 92 12.77 7.87 -4.75
N GLY A 93 12.04 7.21 -5.65
CA GLY A 93 11.53 5.85 -5.45
C GLY A 93 12.64 4.81 -5.29
N LEU A 94 13.70 4.88 -6.07
CA LEU A 94 14.85 3.98 -5.92
C LEU A 94 15.56 4.19 -4.58
N LEU A 95 15.77 5.43 -4.15
CA LEU A 95 16.40 5.72 -2.86
C LEU A 95 15.51 5.27 -1.69
N THR A 96 14.23 5.62 -1.72
CA THR A 96 13.25 5.28 -0.68
C THR A 96 12.92 3.79 -0.61
N PHE A 97 13.17 3.03 -1.68
CA PHE A 97 13.12 1.58 -1.63
C PHE A 97 14.44 0.96 -1.21
N ALA A 98 15.56 1.32 -1.87
CA ALA A 98 16.85 0.65 -1.68
C ALA A 98 17.42 0.85 -0.27
N VAL A 99 17.26 2.04 0.32
CA VAL A 99 17.79 2.32 1.67
C VAL A 99 17.04 1.49 2.73
N PRO A 100 15.70 1.56 2.87
CA PRO A 100 14.98 0.70 3.80
C PRO A 100 15.09 -0.79 3.47
N GLN A 101 15.13 -1.17 2.19
CA GLN A 101 15.32 -2.57 1.78
C GLN A 101 16.66 -3.12 2.26
N GLY A 102 17.74 -2.37 2.04
CA GLY A 102 19.09 -2.76 2.44
C GLY A 102 19.22 -2.81 3.96
N VAL A 103 18.85 -1.73 4.64
CA VAL A 103 18.89 -1.65 6.11
C VAL A 103 18.01 -2.73 6.74
N GLY A 104 16.79 -2.88 6.23
CA GLY A 104 15.82 -3.86 6.70
C GLY A 104 16.31 -5.29 6.55
N THR A 105 16.95 -5.62 5.42
CA THR A 105 17.51 -6.96 5.18
C THR A 105 18.69 -7.23 6.11
N LEU A 106 19.57 -6.24 6.31
CA LEU A 106 20.71 -6.37 7.23
C LEU A 106 20.25 -6.56 8.68
N VAL A 107 19.27 -5.76 9.14
CA VAL A 107 18.70 -5.90 10.48
C VAL A 107 17.96 -7.24 10.62
N GLY A 108 17.17 -7.63 9.62
CA GLY A 108 16.50 -8.94 9.58
C GLY A 108 17.48 -10.11 9.73
N PHE A 109 18.59 -10.05 9.01
CA PHE A 109 19.57 -11.13 9.00
C PHE A 109 20.42 -11.14 10.27
N TYR A 110 21.00 -10.00 10.66
CA TYR A 110 21.98 -9.94 11.75
C TYR A 110 21.38 -9.73 13.13
N VAL A 111 20.27 -9.00 13.25
CA VAL A 111 19.66 -8.66 14.55
C VAL A 111 18.53 -9.61 14.89
N LEU A 112 17.65 -9.90 13.92
CA LEU A 112 16.51 -10.79 14.11
C LEU A 112 16.86 -12.28 13.88
N GLY A 113 18.05 -12.58 13.34
CA GLY A 113 18.51 -13.94 13.09
C GLY A 113 17.69 -14.69 12.02
N MET A 114 17.02 -13.94 11.13
CA MET A 114 16.20 -14.52 10.07
C MET A 114 17.08 -15.01 8.91
N ASN A 115 16.61 -16.02 8.17
CA ASN A 115 17.28 -16.42 6.95
C ASN A 115 17.20 -15.31 5.87
N LEU A 116 18.06 -15.40 4.84
CA LEU A 116 18.13 -14.36 3.81
C LEU A 116 16.81 -14.13 3.07
N PRO A 117 16.05 -15.17 2.62
CA PRO A 117 14.76 -14.95 1.96
C PRO A 117 13.74 -14.28 2.87
N ALA A 118 13.61 -14.69 4.14
CA ALA A 118 12.67 -14.08 5.05
C ALA A 118 13.06 -12.62 5.39
N SER A 119 14.35 -12.34 5.54
CA SER A 119 14.85 -10.97 5.77
C SER A 119 14.56 -10.05 4.59
N LEU A 120 14.77 -10.54 3.36
CA LEU A 120 14.53 -9.78 2.13
C LEU A 120 13.02 -9.51 1.94
N LEU A 121 12.18 -10.51 2.23
CA LEU A 121 10.72 -10.38 2.18
C LEU A 121 10.24 -9.38 3.24
N LEU A 122 10.71 -9.52 4.48
CA LEU A 122 10.37 -8.61 5.57
C LEU A 122 10.75 -7.17 5.21
N ALA A 123 11.97 -6.95 4.72
CA ALA A 123 12.42 -5.63 4.30
C ALA A 123 11.54 -5.02 3.21
N SER A 124 11.11 -5.82 2.23
CA SER A 124 10.27 -5.32 1.13
C SER A 124 8.89 -4.88 1.60
N MET A 125 8.37 -5.48 2.67
CA MET A 125 7.04 -5.13 3.20
C MET A 125 6.98 -3.71 3.75
N PHE A 126 8.07 -3.19 4.34
CA PHE A 126 8.11 -1.84 4.89
C PHE A 126 8.96 -0.85 4.09
N ALA A 127 9.70 -1.32 3.07
CA ALA A 127 10.39 -0.44 2.13
C ALA A 127 9.41 0.29 1.21
N SER A 128 8.20 -0.26 1.01
CA SER A 128 7.12 0.48 0.36
C SER A 128 6.26 1.24 1.36
N HIS A 129 5.50 2.20 0.85
CA HIS A 129 4.63 3.08 1.61
C HIS A 129 3.28 3.19 0.89
N THR A 130 2.20 3.38 1.64
CA THR A 130 0.87 3.57 1.05
C THR A 130 0.55 5.05 0.86
N LEU A 131 -0.22 5.42 -0.17
CA LEU A 131 -0.70 6.79 -0.42
C LEU A 131 -1.78 7.26 0.58
N LEU A 132 -1.72 6.79 1.81
CA LEU A 132 -2.66 7.10 2.88
C LEU A 132 -2.71 8.61 3.20
N ALA A 133 -1.60 9.32 3.02
CA ALA A 133 -1.51 10.76 3.24
C ALA A 133 -2.09 11.59 2.08
N TYR A 134 -2.34 10.98 0.92
CA TYR A 134 -2.77 11.69 -0.28
C TYR A 134 -4.13 12.39 -0.10
N PRO A 135 -5.19 11.74 0.44
CA PRO A 135 -6.47 12.41 0.69
C PRO A 135 -6.35 13.58 1.68
N ILE A 136 -5.40 13.52 2.62
CA ILE A 136 -5.14 14.59 3.57
C ILE A 136 -4.47 15.77 2.85
N ALA A 137 -3.45 15.50 2.03
CA ALA A 137 -2.79 16.52 1.21
C ALA A 137 -3.77 17.19 0.23
N SER A 138 -4.70 16.42 -0.33
CA SER A 138 -5.77 16.91 -1.20
C SER A 138 -6.71 17.89 -0.47
N ARG A 139 -7.18 17.52 0.73
CA ARG A 139 -7.99 18.42 1.59
C ARG A 139 -7.29 19.72 1.96
N LEU A 140 -5.96 19.72 2.03
CA LEU A 140 -5.14 20.91 2.32
C LEU A 140 -4.80 21.73 1.05
N GLY A 141 -5.28 21.34 -0.13
CA GLY A 141 -4.96 22.00 -1.40
C GLY A 141 -3.55 21.73 -1.92
N LEU A 142 -2.84 20.76 -1.35
CA LEU A 142 -1.46 20.44 -1.69
C LEU A 142 -1.33 19.31 -2.73
N ALA A 143 -2.43 18.66 -3.12
CA ALA A 143 -2.43 17.50 -4.02
C ALA A 143 -1.71 17.75 -5.36
N ARG A 144 -1.71 18.98 -5.86
CA ARG A 144 -1.07 19.34 -7.13
C ARG A 144 0.41 19.71 -6.99
N THR A 145 0.99 19.71 -5.80
CA THR A 145 2.38 20.12 -5.60
C THR A 145 3.37 19.08 -6.13
N GLU A 146 4.57 19.52 -6.53
CA GLU A 146 5.62 18.62 -7.04
C GLU A 146 5.99 17.52 -6.03
N PRO A 147 6.15 17.78 -4.71
CA PRO A 147 6.45 16.72 -3.75
C PRO A 147 5.39 15.61 -3.73
N VAL A 148 4.11 15.96 -3.91
CA VAL A 148 3.03 14.96 -3.97
C VAL A 148 3.13 14.15 -5.26
N ALA A 149 3.36 14.79 -6.40
CA ALA A 149 3.55 14.09 -7.68
C ALA A 149 4.79 13.16 -7.67
N VAL A 150 5.89 13.62 -7.08
CA VAL A 150 7.12 12.82 -6.90
C VAL A 150 6.87 11.63 -5.99
N THR A 151 6.18 11.84 -4.87
CA THR A 151 5.86 10.78 -3.90
C THR A 151 4.94 9.73 -4.52
N VAL A 152 3.85 10.15 -5.16
CA VAL A 152 2.93 9.25 -5.88
C VAL A 152 3.67 8.41 -6.91
N GLY A 153 4.51 9.07 -7.71
CA GLY A 153 5.31 8.40 -8.71
C GLY A 153 6.30 7.38 -8.12
N ALA A 154 6.92 7.75 -7.01
CA ALA A 154 7.81 6.87 -6.28
C ALA A 154 7.07 5.67 -5.68
N THR A 155 5.86 5.85 -5.13
CA THR A 155 5.05 4.75 -4.57
C THR A 155 4.75 3.68 -5.61
N ILE A 156 4.40 4.07 -6.84
CA ILE A 156 4.17 3.12 -7.94
C ILE A 156 5.43 2.27 -8.18
N LEU A 157 6.61 2.91 -8.16
CA LEU A 157 7.88 2.22 -8.34
C LEU A 157 8.20 1.30 -7.15
N THR A 158 8.04 1.77 -5.92
CA THR A 158 8.36 0.99 -4.71
C THR A 158 7.42 -0.19 -4.54
N ASP A 159 6.13 -0.03 -4.81
CA ASP A 159 5.14 -1.14 -4.78
C ASP A 159 5.48 -2.19 -5.84
N THR A 160 5.85 -1.76 -7.05
CA THR A 160 6.25 -2.68 -8.12
C THR A 160 7.51 -3.47 -7.71
N LEU A 161 8.53 -2.80 -7.17
CA LEU A 161 9.75 -3.45 -6.70
C LEU A 161 9.49 -4.41 -5.53
N ALA A 162 8.63 -4.03 -4.58
CA ALA A 162 8.25 -4.89 -3.46
C ALA A 162 7.53 -6.17 -3.94
N LEU A 163 6.60 -6.03 -4.91
CA LEU A 163 5.91 -7.17 -5.50
C LEU A 163 6.85 -8.06 -6.33
N LEU A 164 7.86 -7.49 -6.99
CA LEU A 164 8.90 -8.27 -7.67
C LEU A 164 9.72 -9.09 -6.67
N VAL A 165 10.12 -8.49 -5.54
CA VAL A 165 10.81 -9.21 -4.45
C VAL A 165 9.93 -10.34 -3.93
N LEU A 166 8.64 -10.07 -3.67
CA LEU A 166 7.68 -11.08 -3.23
C LEU A 166 7.56 -12.23 -4.25
N ALA A 167 7.44 -11.92 -5.55
CA ALA A 167 7.34 -12.93 -6.61
C ALA A 167 8.58 -13.83 -6.64
N VAL A 168 9.78 -13.25 -6.61
CA VAL A 168 11.05 -14.00 -6.57
C VAL A 168 11.12 -14.93 -5.36
N ILE A 169 10.77 -14.43 -4.18
CA ILE A 169 10.85 -15.22 -2.94
C ILE A 169 9.76 -16.31 -2.90
N ALA A 170 8.55 -16.02 -3.37
CA ALA A 170 7.46 -16.98 -3.44
C ALA A 170 7.79 -18.15 -4.38
N ASP A 171 8.36 -17.87 -5.55
CA ASP A 171 8.73 -18.90 -6.52
C ASP A 171 9.97 -19.68 -6.08
N LEU A 172 10.93 -19.03 -5.40
CA LEU A 172 12.05 -19.72 -4.74
C LEU A 172 11.53 -20.76 -3.72
N HIS A 173 10.51 -20.43 -2.92
CA HIS A 173 9.91 -21.37 -1.98
C HIS A 173 9.12 -22.50 -2.64
N ARG A 174 8.64 -22.30 -3.89
CA ARG A 174 8.02 -23.36 -4.70
C ARG A 174 9.03 -24.28 -5.38
N GLY A 175 10.34 -24.03 -5.19
CA GLY A 175 11.41 -24.81 -5.83
C GLY A 175 11.65 -24.44 -7.30
N VAL A 176 11.14 -23.30 -7.75
CA VAL A 176 11.40 -22.80 -9.12
C VAL A 176 12.86 -22.38 -9.23
N THR A 177 13.54 -22.83 -10.29
CA THR A 177 14.91 -22.42 -10.55
C THR A 177 14.94 -20.99 -11.10
N LEU A 178 15.74 -20.13 -10.49
CA LEU A 178 15.93 -18.73 -10.89
C LEU A 178 16.83 -18.61 -12.14
N GLY A 179 16.50 -19.36 -13.19
CA GLY A 179 17.24 -19.37 -14.45
C GLY A 179 16.81 -18.26 -15.42
N PRO A 180 17.41 -18.21 -16.63
CA PRO A 180 17.06 -17.21 -17.64
C PRO A 180 15.56 -17.20 -17.98
N ALA A 181 14.93 -18.38 -18.06
CA ALA A 181 13.50 -18.50 -18.36
C ALA A 181 12.61 -17.79 -17.31
N PHE A 182 12.99 -17.83 -16.04
CA PHE A 182 12.28 -17.13 -14.96
C PHE A 182 12.38 -15.61 -15.14
N TRP A 183 13.58 -15.09 -15.40
CA TRP A 183 13.80 -13.66 -15.61
C TRP A 183 13.12 -13.15 -16.89
N PHE A 184 13.10 -13.95 -17.96
CA PHE A 184 12.31 -13.64 -19.16
C PHE A 184 10.80 -13.69 -18.89
N GLY A 185 10.32 -14.59 -18.03
CA GLY A 185 8.93 -14.65 -17.60
C GLY A 185 8.50 -13.39 -16.85
N ILE A 186 9.28 -12.99 -15.82
CA ILE A 186 9.03 -11.76 -15.07
C ILE A 186 9.17 -10.53 -15.96
N GLY A 187 10.27 -10.43 -16.73
CA GLY A 187 10.52 -9.30 -17.62
C GLY A 187 9.46 -9.16 -18.70
N GLY A 188 9.06 -10.28 -19.32
CA GLY A 188 7.99 -10.34 -20.31
C GLY A 188 6.63 -9.99 -19.72
N GLY A 189 6.29 -10.50 -18.53
CA GLY A 189 5.06 -10.16 -17.82
C GLY A 189 4.98 -8.68 -17.46
N MET A 190 6.10 -8.10 -16.97
CA MET A 190 6.16 -6.67 -16.65
C MET A 190 6.10 -5.80 -17.91
N ALA A 191 6.78 -6.19 -18.98
CA ALA A 191 6.68 -5.51 -20.28
C ALA A 191 5.27 -5.57 -20.85
N ALA A 192 4.58 -6.72 -20.74
CA ALA A 192 3.20 -6.87 -21.18
C ALA A 192 2.24 -5.99 -20.35
N LEU A 193 2.43 -5.92 -19.03
CA LEU A 193 1.64 -5.05 -18.15
C LEU A 193 1.85 -3.57 -18.48
N VAL A 194 3.09 -3.15 -18.70
CA VAL A 194 3.40 -1.79 -19.15
C VAL A 194 2.80 -1.50 -20.52
N ALA A 195 2.90 -2.43 -21.48
CA ALA A 195 2.32 -2.26 -22.80
C ALA A 195 0.79 -2.15 -22.76
N LEU A 196 0.14 -2.99 -21.95
CA LEU A 196 -1.32 -2.99 -21.77
C LEU A 196 -1.80 -1.67 -21.16
N THR A 197 -1.13 -1.19 -20.10
CA THR A 197 -1.46 0.09 -19.47
C THR A 197 -1.26 1.25 -20.44
N TRP A 198 -0.19 1.24 -21.24
CA TRP A 198 0.09 2.29 -22.22
C TRP A 198 -0.90 2.31 -23.39
N LEU A 199 -1.43 1.15 -23.79
CA LEU A 199 -2.46 1.04 -24.83
C LEU A 199 -3.85 1.44 -24.32
N GLY A 200 -4.15 1.18 -23.05
CA GLY A 200 -5.45 1.45 -22.43
C GLY A 200 -5.67 2.92 -22.04
N ILE A 201 -4.61 3.72 -21.87
CA ILE A 201 -4.75 5.15 -21.57
C ILE A 201 -5.10 5.89 -22.87
N PRO A 202 -6.30 6.51 -22.98
CA PRO A 202 -6.62 7.33 -24.14
C PRO A 202 -5.60 8.47 -24.22
N ARG A 203 -4.90 8.54 -25.36
CA ARG A 203 -3.91 9.59 -25.63
C ARG A 203 -4.64 10.92 -25.62
N MET A 204 -4.46 11.72 -24.57
CA MET A 204 -4.96 13.10 -24.57
C MET A 204 -4.27 13.84 -25.73
N PRO A 205 -5.02 14.54 -26.58
CA PRO A 205 -4.42 15.45 -27.55
C PRO A 205 -3.49 16.43 -26.83
N PRO A 206 -2.35 16.82 -27.42
CA PRO A 206 -1.56 17.90 -26.86
C PRO A 206 -2.42 19.16 -26.78
N ASP A 207 -2.43 19.82 -25.61
CA ASP A 207 -3.00 21.15 -25.48
C ASP A 207 -2.22 22.10 -26.42
N ASP A 208 -2.93 22.66 -27.39
CA ASP A 208 -2.39 23.69 -28.28
C ASP A 208 -2.02 24.95 -27.46
N PRO A 209 -0.96 25.68 -27.85
CA PRO A 209 -0.32 26.73 -27.05
C PRO A 209 -1.17 27.98 -26.82
#